data_AF-A0A660S533-F1
#
_entry.id   AF-A0A660S533-F1
#
_cell.length_a   1.000
_cell.length_b   1.000
_cell.length_c   1.000
_cell.angle_alpha   90.00
_cell.angle_beta   90.00
_cell.angle_gamma   90.00
#
_symmetry.space_group_name_H-M   'P 1'
#
loop_
_entity.id
_entity.type
_entity.pdbx_description
1 polymer ?
#
loop_
_entity_poly.entity_id
_entity_poly.type
_entity_poly.pdbx_seq_one_letter_code
_entity_poly.pdbx_strand_id
1 'polypeptide(L)'
;MQDKNIKDLIIIKRNLEKSLLVKQARKSFKTFCEYVFGLKPGKIHLEWHNLATKAMMEGEPCIIFAPRSHAKCHTPNTIITLADGSLKEAKDCKVGDEVISYDVENFRFVPAKIVNIIDNGIKDICEVKLASGKSIEVTSNHPFLTTDGWKSIEEGLKVENYVGTYEKGSFKIDIIRSIEYKGKKPTIGLEIEKYHNHITNGIITHNTSYMAVMRPIFLLGHNPNLRIKIVSHSDKKAADILRQIKEAIESNERLKEVFPHLEAGDVWASNKILVKRSLWSKDVTIEALGILSGATGGRADYIVFDDVVEFNNTIKHPALIKMVKEAFYNNWLNLLEPDGYGWCLIGTIWTQMDLHWEFHQKPLKYKKIYRINLETLEPIWKEHWSKEKLIERYNSMPLRAFARAFALLPISREDAVFNRENIEACIVYNDPKYYREKCDYVIIGVDLAISQKKTAANTAIFVMGVIKEKNKLVALHAEYGKWTSPETVNAITKNFEDWKADIIVVENNQYQEALIQWLNEFNRELPVQAHFTTSAKHDPEIGLPSMALEFERKKWIIPMGKLPHDVDCKCGKCKWIEELTMYPFGETSDIVMASYFAREYWRKHIVSKEDVKVDTL
;
A
#
# COMPACT_ATOMS: atom_id res chain seq x y z
N MET A 1 11.26 24.11 -59.70
CA MET A 1 12.43 24.50 -58.88
C MET A 1 12.04 25.14 -57.54
N GLN A 2 11.04 26.05 -57.50
CA GLN A 2 10.61 26.71 -56.25
C GLN A 2 10.06 25.74 -55.17
N ASP A 3 9.27 24.72 -55.53
CA ASP A 3 8.74 23.74 -54.55
C ASP A 3 9.80 22.83 -53.92
N LYS A 4 10.92 22.59 -54.62
CA LYS A 4 12.02 21.76 -54.10
C LYS A 4 12.79 22.53 -53.02
N ASN A 5 13.07 23.81 -53.26
CA ASN A 5 13.70 24.71 -52.29
C ASN A 5 12.86 24.93 -51.02
N ILE A 6 11.53 24.99 -51.13
CA ILE A 6 10.66 25.14 -49.95
C ILE A 6 10.67 23.86 -49.09
N LYS A 7 10.62 22.67 -49.72
CA LYS A 7 10.74 21.40 -49.00
C LYS A 7 12.10 21.26 -48.30
N ASP A 8 13.19 21.64 -48.97
CA ASP A 8 14.53 21.61 -48.39
C ASP A 8 14.67 22.58 -47.20
N LEU A 9 14.10 23.79 -47.30
CA LEU A 9 14.06 24.76 -46.19
C LEU A 9 13.24 24.25 -44.99
N ILE A 10 12.12 23.56 -45.23
CA ILE A 10 11.31 22.95 -44.16
C ILE A 10 12.09 21.83 -43.46
N ILE A 11 12.82 21.01 -44.20
CA ILE A 11 13.66 19.95 -43.65
C ILE A 11 14.79 20.54 -42.81
N ILE A 12 15.49 21.57 -43.32
CA ILE A 12 16.57 22.26 -42.60
C ILE A 12 16.03 22.89 -41.31
N LYS A 13 14.87 23.57 -41.36
CA LYS A 13 14.23 24.16 -40.17
C LYS A 13 13.90 23.10 -39.13
N ARG A 14 13.28 21.98 -39.54
CA ARG A 14 12.97 20.85 -38.64
C ARG A 14 14.22 20.24 -38.01
N ASN A 15 15.30 20.10 -38.78
CA ASN A 15 16.58 19.58 -38.28
C ASN A 15 17.24 20.53 -37.26
N LEU A 16 17.17 21.84 -37.50
CA LEU A 16 17.64 22.87 -36.57
C LEU A 16 16.83 22.87 -35.27
N GLU A 17 15.50 22.82 -35.36
CA GLU A 17 14.60 22.73 -34.20
C GLU A 17 14.88 21.47 -33.38
N LYS A 18 15.03 20.32 -34.03
CA LYS A 18 15.41 19.06 -33.37
C LYS A 18 16.76 19.15 -32.68
N SER A 19 17.78 19.69 -33.35
CA SER A 19 19.12 19.88 -32.78
C SER A 19 19.11 20.79 -31.55
N LEU A 20 18.31 21.87 -31.58
CA LEU A 20 18.14 22.77 -30.44
C LEU A 20 17.48 22.06 -29.25
N LEU A 21 16.41 21.30 -29.51
CA LEU A 21 15.70 20.52 -28.48
C LEU A 21 16.60 19.47 -27.84
N VAL A 22 17.40 18.75 -28.62
CA VAL A 22 18.39 17.78 -28.10
C VAL A 22 19.39 18.48 -27.17
N LYS A 23 19.93 19.64 -27.56
CA LYS A 23 20.84 20.42 -26.72
C LYS A 23 20.19 20.91 -25.43
N GLN A 24 18.92 21.31 -25.48
CA GLN A 24 18.17 21.72 -24.29
C GLN A 24 17.84 20.53 -23.38
N ALA A 25 17.47 19.38 -23.96
CA ALA A 25 17.20 18.14 -23.25
C ALA A 25 18.44 17.64 -22.50
N ARG A 26 19.67 17.89 -23.00
CA ARG A 26 20.89 17.61 -22.21
C ARG A 26 20.96 18.47 -20.95
N LYS A 27 20.57 19.74 -20.99
CA LYS A 27 20.79 20.69 -19.88
C LYS A 27 19.64 20.78 -18.88
N SER A 28 18.42 20.46 -19.30
CA SER A 28 17.20 20.71 -18.56
C SER A 28 16.48 19.40 -18.32
N PHE A 29 16.32 19.02 -17.04
CA PHE A 29 15.57 17.82 -16.69
C PHE A 29 14.11 17.89 -17.18
N LYS A 30 13.51 19.08 -17.22
CA LYS A 30 12.18 19.29 -17.80
C LYS A 30 12.15 18.88 -19.27
N THR A 31 13.05 19.47 -20.05
CA THR A 31 13.11 19.26 -21.50
C THR A 31 13.57 17.85 -21.83
N PHE A 32 14.41 17.25 -20.99
CA PHE A 32 14.78 15.84 -21.05
C PHE A 32 13.56 14.93 -20.95
N CYS A 33 12.74 15.10 -19.90
CA CYS A 33 11.53 14.31 -19.72
C CYS A 33 10.54 14.48 -20.88
N GLU A 34 10.32 15.73 -21.31
CA GLU A 34 9.40 16.06 -22.41
C GLU A 34 9.89 15.47 -23.74
N TYR A 35 11.18 15.58 -24.02
CA TYR A 35 11.76 15.12 -25.27
C TYR A 35 11.90 13.60 -25.30
N VAL A 36 12.60 13.01 -24.34
CA VAL A 36 12.98 11.59 -24.34
C VAL A 36 11.80 10.67 -24.04
N PHE A 37 10.97 11.04 -23.08
CA PHE A 37 9.85 10.20 -22.63
C PHE A 37 8.48 10.70 -23.07
N GLY A 38 8.39 11.89 -23.69
CA GLY A 38 7.09 12.50 -24.02
C GLY A 38 6.30 12.91 -22.78
N LEU A 39 6.97 13.11 -21.64
CA LEU A 39 6.35 13.34 -20.34
C LEU A 39 6.68 14.73 -19.83
N LYS A 40 5.65 15.53 -19.55
CA LYS A 40 5.79 16.88 -19.03
C LYS A 40 5.82 16.88 -17.51
N PRO A 41 6.98 17.04 -16.85
CA PRO A 41 7.03 17.05 -15.41
C PRO A 41 6.30 18.27 -14.85
N GLY A 42 5.31 18.02 -14.00
CA GLY A 42 4.67 19.05 -13.18
C GLY A 42 5.66 19.80 -12.28
N LYS A 43 5.22 20.95 -11.73
CA LYS A 43 6.04 21.83 -10.88
C LYS A 43 6.72 21.09 -9.73
N ILE A 44 6.01 20.16 -9.10
CA ILE A 44 6.53 19.39 -7.98
C ILE A 44 7.67 18.45 -8.38
N HIS A 45 7.58 17.77 -9.52
CA HIS A 45 8.63 16.88 -10.01
C HIS A 45 9.93 17.66 -10.27
N LEU A 46 9.80 18.89 -10.77
CA LEU A 46 10.94 19.80 -10.94
C LEU A 46 11.48 20.30 -9.60
N GLU A 47 10.63 20.59 -8.62
CA GLU A 47 11.06 20.93 -7.26
C GLU A 47 11.85 19.78 -6.62
N TRP A 48 11.37 18.54 -6.77
CA TRP A 48 12.03 17.33 -6.27
C TRP A 48 13.38 17.12 -6.94
N HIS A 49 13.44 17.21 -8.26
CA HIS A 49 14.70 17.11 -9.00
C HIS A 49 15.69 18.18 -8.53
N ASN A 50 15.26 19.44 -8.44
CA ASN A 50 16.12 20.55 -8.03
C ASN A 50 16.61 20.40 -6.59
N LEU A 51 15.74 19.97 -5.67
CA LEU A 51 16.09 19.72 -4.28
C LEU A 51 17.15 18.61 -4.18
N ALA A 52 16.91 17.49 -4.86
CA ALA A 52 17.84 16.35 -4.88
C ALA A 52 19.17 16.71 -5.55
N THR A 53 19.16 17.53 -6.60
CA THR A 53 20.39 18.00 -7.27
C THR A 53 21.20 18.94 -6.38
N LYS A 54 20.56 19.87 -5.65
CA LYS A 54 21.27 20.73 -4.69
C LYS A 54 21.88 19.92 -3.54
N ALA A 55 21.12 18.99 -2.98
CA ALA A 55 21.61 18.09 -1.93
C ALA A 55 22.82 17.28 -2.41
N MET A 56 22.72 16.70 -3.62
CA MET A 56 23.79 15.97 -4.27
C MET A 56 25.05 16.81 -4.49
N MET A 57 24.93 18.06 -4.92
CA MET A 57 26.08 18.96 -5.12
C MET A 57 26.81 19.32 -3.83
N GLU A 58 26.14 19.22 -2.69
CA GLU A 58 26.70 19.55 -1.37
C GLU A 58 27.04 18.30 -0.54
N GLY A 59 26.85 17.09 -1.08
CA GLY A 59 27.07 15.84 -0.34
C GLY A 59 26.06 15.60 0.79
N GLU A 60 24.92 16.28 0.75
CA GLU A 60 23.88 16.23 1.78
C GLU A 60 22.75 15.27 1.42
N PRO A 61 22.05 14.68 2.41
CA PRO A 61 20.90 13.82 2.14
C PRO A 61 19.67 14.64 1.69
N CYS A 62 18.94 14.13 0.70
CA CYS A 62 17.68 14.70 0.26
C CYS A 62 16.48 13.87 0.75
N ILE A 63 15.56 14.49 1.47
CA ILE A 63 14.35 13.83 1.97
C ILE A 63 13.11 14.45 1.36
N ILE A 64 12.27 13.62 0.75
CA ILE A 64 11.01 14.02 0.15
C ILE A 64 9.92 13.10 0.69
N PHE A 65 9.07 13.67 1.56
CA PHE A 65 7.87 12.97 1.99
C PHE A 65 6.66 13.49 1.23
N ALA A 66 5.97 12.57 0.55
CA ALA A 66 4.79 12.90 -0.20
C ALA A 66 3.71 11.83 -0.01
N PRO A 67 2.43 12.23 -0.04
CA PRO A 67 1.33 11.29 -0.04
C PRO A 67 1.40 10.47 -1.35
N ARG A 68 0.97 9.20 -1.30
CA ARG A 68 0.93 8.41 -2.53
C ARG A 68 -0.03 9.07 -3.52
N SER A 69 0.43 9.35 -4.75
CA SER A 69 -0.49 9.57 -5.86
C SER A 69 -1.28 8.28 -6.03
N HIS A 70 -2.53 8.30 -5.56
CA HIS A 70 -3.37 7.12 -5.53
C HIS A 70 -3.46 6.58 -6.96
N ALA A 71 -3.05 5.32 -7.13
CA ALA A 71 -2.72 4.68 -8.40
C ALA A 71 -3.71 5.01 -9.54
N LYS A 72 -3.17 5.10 -10.75
CA LYS A 72 -3.90 5.19 -12.02
C LYS A 72 -4.77 3.94 -12.14
N CYS A 73 -6.08 4.12 -12.22
CA CYS A 73 -7.04 3.08 -11.87
C CYS A 73 -8.22 3.02 -12.84
N HIS A 74 -8.70 1.79 -13.04
CA HIS A 74 -9.86 1.48 -13.85
C HIS A 74 -10.96 0.86 -12.97
N THR A 75 -12.20 0.84 -13.45
CA THR A 75 -13.28 0.10 -12.77
C THR A 75 -13.12 -1.42 -13.00
N PRO A 76 -13.56 -2.27 -12.06
CA PRO A 76 -13.46 -3.74 -12.17
C PRO A 76 -14.03 -4.33 -13.48
N ASN A 77 -15.05 -3.70 -14.05
CA ASN A 77 -15.74 -4.15 -15.27
C ASN A 77 -15.04 -3.70 -16.55
N THR A 78 -13.89 -3.03 -16.43
CA THR A 78 -13.13 -2.56 -17.58
C THR A 78 -12.55 -3.76 -18.34
N ILE A 79 -12.68 -3.76 -19.66
CA ILE A 79 -12.22 -4.82 -20.55
C ILE A 79 -10.74 -4.65 -20.86
N ILE A 80 -9.98 -5.70 -20.60
CA ILE A 80 -8.55 -5.84 -20.92
C ILE A 80 -8.44 -6.71 -22.16
N THR A 81 -7.63 -6.28 -23.13
CA THR A 81 -7.35 -7.10 -24.32
C THR A 81 -6.17 -8.03 -24.03
N LEU A 82 -6.42 -9.34 -24.07
CA LEU A 82 -5.41 -10.37 -23.92
C LEU A 82 -4.56 -10.52 -25.19
N ALA A 83 -3.36 -11.09 -25.04
CA ALA A 83 -2.38 -11.27 -26.11
C ALA A 83 -2.90 -12.11 -27.28
N ASP A 84 -3.80 -13.06 -27.02
CA ASP A 84 -4.47 -13.89 -28.02
C ASP A 84 -5.63 -13.16 -28.74
N GLY A 85 -5.89 -11.91 -28.37
CA GLY A 85 -6.98 -11.09 -28.89
C GLY A 85 -8.33 -11.28 -28.18
N SER A 86 -8.40 -12.18 -27.20
CA SER A 86 -9.59 -12.35 -26.36
C SER A 86 -9.75 -11.19 -25.37
N LEU A 87 -10.94 -11.06 -24.80
CA LEU A 87 -11.32 -9.96 -23.92
C LEU A 87 -11.64 -10.49 -22.53
N LYS A 88 -11.14 -9.79 -21.51
CA LYS A 88 -11.35 -10.18 -20.11
C LYS A 88 -11.64 -8.95 -19.26
N GLU A 89 -12.58 -9.03 -18.33
CA GLU A 89 -12.76 -7.93 -17.37
C GLU A 89 -11.58 -7.86 -16.41
N ALA A 90 -11.23 -6.64 -15.98
CA ALA A 90 -10.09 -6.39 -15.10
C ALA A 90 -10.21 -7.17 -13.78
N LYS A 91 -11.43 -7.35 -13.25
CA LYS A 91 -11.70 -8.14 -12.04
C LYS A 91 -11.41 -9.64 -12.19
N ASP A 92 -11.48 -10.15 -13.42
CA ASP A 92 -11.30 -11.57 -13.73
C ASP A 92 -9.85 -11.90 -14.14
N CYS A 93 -9.06 -10.85 -14.42
CA CYS A 93 -7.64 -10.97 -14.72
C CYS A 93 -6.87 -11.58 -13.55
N LYS A 94 -5.81 -12.33 -13.88
CA LYS A 94 -4.93 -12.99 -12.91
C LYS A 94 -3.49 -12.62 -13.19
N VAL A 95 -2.67 -12.61 -12.14
CA VAL A 95 -1.21 -12.54 -12.29
C VAL A 95 -0.76 -13.69 -13.19
N GLY A 96 -0.01 -13.37 -14.24
CA GLY A 96 0.44 -14.30 -15.26
C GLY A 96 -0.36 -14.26 -16.57
N ASP A 97 -1.55 -13.65 -16.60
CA ASP A 97 -2.30 -13.47 -17.85
C ASP A 97 -1.48 -12.60 -18.83
N GLU A 98 -1.42 -13.00 -20.10
CA GLU A 98 -0.77 -12.22 -21.16
C GLU A 98 -1.75 -11.24 -21.79
N VAL A 99 -1.41 -9.95 -21.74
CA VAL A 99 -2.16 -8.82 -22.29
C VAL A 99 -1.43 -8.17 -23.44
N ILE A 100 -2.16 -7.40 -24.24
CA ILE A 100 -1.55 -6.55 -25.25
C ILE A 100 -1.06 -5.25 -24.59
N SER A 101 0.20 -4.95 -24.81
CA SER A 101 0.82 -3.65 -24.58
C SER A 101 1.19 -2.99 -25.91
N TYR A 102 1.37 -1.68 -25.89
CA TYR A 102 1.87 -0.89 -27.01
C TYR A 102 3.32 -0.47 -26.76
N ASP A 103 4.20 -0.91 -27.64
CA ASP A 103 5.59 -0.49 -27.72
C ASP A 103 5.63 0.85 -28.45
N VAL A 104 5.65 1.94 -27.67
CA VAL A 104 5.63 3.32 -28.18
C VAL A 104 6.90 3.64 -29.00
N GLU A 105 7.99 2.91 -28.76
CA GLU A 105 9.28 3.15 -29.40
C GLU A 105 9.33 2.53 -30.80
N ASN A 106 8.81 1.31 -30.95
CA ASN A 106 8.78 0.59 -32.22
C ASN A 106 7.42 0.66 -32.95
N PHE A 107 6.46 1.42 -32.42
CA PHE A 107 5.12 1.60 -32.98
C PHE A 107 4.38 0.28 -33.26
N ARG A 108 4.44 -0.67 -32.33
CA ARG A 108 3.85 -2.01 -32.49
C ARG A 108 3.17 -2.52 -31.23
N PHE A 109 2.23 -3.42 -31.41
CA PHE A 109 1.62 -4.16 -30.29
C PHE A 109 2.45 -5.40 -29.96
N VAL A 110 2.52 -5.69 -28.67
CA VAL A 110 3.40 -6.71 -28.10
C VAL A 110 2.71 -7.39 -26.93
N PRO A 111 2.86 -8.72 -26.76
CA PRO A 111 2.36 -9.41 -25.58
C PRO A 111 3.20 -9.04 -24.34
N ALA A 112 2.55 -8.92 -23.19
CA ALA A 112 3.18 -8.70 -21.88
C ALA A 112 2.32 -9.29 -20.77
N LYS A 113 2.93 -9.81 -19.70
CA LYS A 113 2.18 -10.41 -18.57
C LYS A 113 1.75 -9.40 -17.52
N ILE A 114 0.61 -9.69 -16.90
CA ILE A 114 0.20 -9.06 -15.65
C ILE A 114 1.08 -9.59 -14.52
N VAL A 115 1.86 -8.72 -13.88
CA VAL A 115 2.72 -9.07 -12.75
C VAL A 115 2.10 -8.75 -11.40
N ASN A 116 1.09 -7.88 -11.35
CA ASN A 116 0.42 -7.53 -10.10
C ASN A 116 -1.00 -7.02 -10.35
N ILE A 117 -1.88 -7.25 -9.37
CA ILE A 117 -3.26 -6.78 -9.36
C ILE A 117 -3.54 -6.14 -8.01
N ILE A 118 -3.95 -4.87 -8.02
CA ILE A 118 -4.08 -4.05 -6.83
C ILE A 118 -5.53 -3.58 -6.72
N ASP A 119 -6.24 -4.02 -5.68
CA ASP A 119 -7.49 -3.40 -5.27
C ASP A 119 -7.19 -2.01 -4.70
N ASN A 120 -7.74 -0.99 -5.34
CA ASN A 120 -7.50 0.40 -5.03
C ASN A 120 -8.69 1.08 -4.34
N GLY A 121 -9.68 0.29 -3.92
CA GLY A 121 -10.87 0.77 -3.23
C GLY A 121 -11.74 1.66 -4.09
N ILE A 122 -12.60 2.44 -3.47
CA ILE A 122 -13.57 3.30 -4.16
C ILE A 122 -12.92 4.65 -4.52
N LYS A 123 -12.98 5.05 -5.80
CA LYS A 123 -12.45 6.32 -6.31
C LYS A 123 -13.43 7.00 -7.27
N ASP A 124 -13.20 8.29 -7.51
CA ASP A 124 -13.93 9.12 -8.47
C ASP A 124 -13.61 8.69 -9.91
N ILE A 125 -14.65 8.42 -10.69
CA ILE A 125 -14.54 7.90 -12.05
C ILE A 125 -15.09 8.91 -13.06
N CYS A 126 -14.34 9.10 -14.13
CA CYS A 126 -14.79 9.75 -15.34
C CYS A 126 -14.95 8.70 -16.45
N GLU A 127 -16.05 8.75 -17.18
CA GLU A 127 -16.20 8.05 -18.45
C GLU A 127 -15.65 8.94 -19.57
N VAL A 128 -14.70 8.42 -20.33
CA VAL A 128 -14.23 9.01 -21.59
C VAL A 128 -14.86 8.23 -22.72
N LYS A 129 -15.63 8.90 -23.60
CA LYS A 129 -16.20 8.30 -24.81
C LYS A 129 -15.49 8.83 -26.05
N LEU A 130 -15.16 7.93 -26.97
CA LEU A 130 -14.53 8.23 -28.24
C LEU A 130 -15.56 8.24 -29.40
N ALA A 131 -15.18 8.81 -30.54
CA ALA A 131 -16.04 8.92 -31.72
C ALA A 131 -16.40 7.57 -32.32
N SER A 132 -15.54 6.55 -32.17
CA SER A 132 -15.86 5.16 -32.56
C SER A 132 -16.94 4.50 -31.69
N GLY A 133 -17.35 5.13 -30.59
CA GLY A 133 -18.25 4.54 -29.59
C GLY A 133 -17.52 3.77 -28.48
N LYS A 134 -16.19 3.58 -28.58
CA LYS A 134 -15.37 3.04 -27.47
C LYS A 134 -15.47 3.98 -26.26
N SER A 135 -15.66 3.43 -25.07
CA SER A 135 -15.66 4.20 -23.83
C SER A 135 -14.82 3.52 -22.76
N ILE A 136 -14.32 4.29 -21.79
CA ILE A 136 -13.58 3.76 -20.65
C ILE A 136 -13.88 4.56 -19.40
N GLU A 137 -14.02 3.87 -18.28
CA GLU A 137 -14.23 4.44 -16.96
C GLU A 137 -12.93 4.41 -16.15
N VAL A 138 -12.37 5.59 -15.87
CA VAL A 138 -11.05 5.75 -15.25
C VAL A 138 -11.01 6.86 -14.21
N THR A 139 -10.01 6.83 -13.34
CA THR A 139 -9.68 7.98 -12.49
C THR A 139 -9.15 9.14 -13.33
N SER A 140 -9.31 10.39 -12.88
CA SER A 140 -8.92 11.58 -13.66
C SER A 140 -7.43 11.65 -13.99
N ASN A 141 -6.59 11.00 -13.18
CA ASN A 141 -5.14 10.91 -13.31
C ASN A 141 -4.67 9.79 -14.26
N HIS A 142 -5.60 9.09 -14.90
CA HIS A 142 -5.29 8.00 -15.81
C HIS A 142 -4.87 8.54 -17.18
N PRO A 143 -3.61 8.33 -17.62
CA PRO A 143 -3.10 8.92 -18.84
C PRO A 143 -3.45 8.06 -20.06
N PHE A 144 -3.77 8.76 -21.15
CA PHE A 144 -4.05 8.22 -22.46
C PHE A 144 -2.89 8.56 -23.40
N LEU A 145 -2.58 7.68 -24.34
CA LEU A 145 -1.63 8.00 -25.40
C LEU A 145 -2.33 8.93 -26.40
N THR A 146 -1.95 10.19 -26.47
CA THR A 146 -2.41 11.19 -27.44
C THR A 146 -1.40 11.39 -28.57
N THR A 147 -1.77 12.16 -29.59
CA THR A 147 -0.86 12.51 -30.71
C THR A 147 0.33 13.38 -30.27
N ASP A 148 0.22 14.06 -29.13
CA ASP A 148 1.24 14.94 -28.54
C ASP A 148 1.98 14.32 -27.34
N GLY A 149 1.69 13.07 -26.96
CA GLY A 149 2.35 12.40 -25.82
C GLY A 149 1.35 11.69 -24.91
N TRP A 150 1.68 11.50 -23.63
CA TRP A 150 0.73 10.94 -22.66
C TRP A 150 -0.02 12.06 -21.93
N LYS A 151 -1.35 11.92 -21.77
CA LYS A 151 -2.19 12.96 -21.16
C LYS A 151 -3.39 12.39 -20.41
N SER A 152 -3.63 12.87 -19.19
CA SER A 152 -4.82 12.52 -18.39
C SER A 152 -5.86 13.65 -18.36
N ILE A 153 -7.06 13.39 -17.83
CA ILE A 153 -8.17 14.36 -17.76
C ILE A 153 -7.75 15.60 -16.95
N GLU A 154 -7.11 15.39 -15.81
CA GLU A 154 -6.62 16.49 -14.97
C GLU A 154 -5.43 17.25 -15.60
N GLU A 155 -4.66 16.61 -16.47
CA GLU A 155 -3.55 17.24 -17.21
C GLU A 155 -4.01 17.94 -18.51
N GLY A 156 -5.33 18.05 -18.72
CA GLY A 156 -5.92 18.80 -19.82
C GLY A 156 -6.25 17.96 -21.06
N LEU A 157 -6.48 16.65 -20.89
CA LEU A 157 -7.20 15.85 -21.88
C LEU A 157 -8.64 16.37 -21.98
N LYS A 158 -9.05 16.74 -23.20
CA LYS A 158 -10.36 17.37 -23.47
C LYS A 158 -11.02 16.77 -24.70
N VAL A 159 -12.30 17.10 -24.87
CA VAL A 159 -13.05 16.81 -26.10
C VAL A 159 -12.28 17.35 -27.32
N GLU A 160 -12.35 16.60 -28.43
CA GLU A 160 -11.58 16.79 -29.66
C GLU A 160 -10.07 16.46 -29.56
N ASN A 161 -9.56 15.95 -28.42
CA ASN A 161 -8.22 15.37 -28.39
C ASN A 161 -8.20 13.99 -29.05
N TYR A 162 -7.10 13.73 -29.77
CA TYR A 162 -6.86 12.47 -30.45
C TYR A 162 -6.11 11.50 -29.54
N VAL A 163 -6.60 10.27 -29.43
CA VAL A 163 -6.00 9.19 -28.63
C VAL A 163 -5.69 7.97 -29.49
N GLY A 164 -4.64 7.23 -29.10
CA GLY A 164 -4.25 5.96 -29.68
C GLY A 164 -5.15 4.83 -29.18
N THR A 165 -5.63 4.03 -30.11
CA THR A 165 -6.51 2.89 -29.89
C THR A 165 -5.98 1.65 -30.60
N TYR A 166 -6.41 0.49 -30.12
CA TYR A 166 -6.14 -0.81 -30.69
C TYR A 166 -7.39 -1.32 -31.41
N GLU A 167 -7.23 -1.79 -32.65
CA GLU A 167 -8.32 -2.40 -33.41
C GLU A 167 -7.78 -3.51 -34.31
N LYS A 168 -8.18 -4.76 -34.03
CA LYS A 168 -7.78 -5.95 -34.80
C LYS A 168 -6.28 -6.01 -35.10
N GLY A 169 -5.43 -5.79 -34.10
CA GLY A 169 -3.98 -5.83 -34.25
C GLY A 169 -3.33 -4.54 -34.76
N SER A 170 -4.12 -3.50 -35.06
CA SER A 170 -3.64 -2.27 -35.70
C SER A 170 -3.81 -1.04 -34.81
N PHE A 171 -2.89 -0.08 -34.96
CA PHE A 171 -2.93 1.20 -34.26
C PHE A 171 -3.88 2.12 -35.00
N LYS A 172 -4.84 2.70 -34.28
CA LYS A 172 -5.80 3.66 -34.82
C LYS A 172 -5.82 4.90 -33.97
N ILE A 173 -6.04 6.04 -34.60
CA ILE A 173 -6.28 7.28 -33.90
C ILE A 173 -7.79 7.48 -33.82
N ASP A 174 -8.28 7.87 -32.66
CA ASP A 174 -9.69 8.18 -32.42
C ASP A 174 -9.82 9.49 -31.65
N ILE A 175 -11.00 10.10 -31.67
CA ILE A 175 -11.27 11.42 -31.11
C ILE A 175 -12.14 11.29 -29.87
N ILE A 176 -11.76 11.96 -28.78
CA ILE A 176 -12.60 12.06 -27.58
C ILE A 176 -13.81 12.93 -27.87
N ARG A 177 -15.01 12.39 -27.64
CA ARG A 177 -16.31 13.07 -27.84
C ARG A 177 -16.96 13.53 -26.55
N SER A 178 -16.81 12.78 -25.46
CA SER A 178 -17.26 13.24 -24.16
C SER A 178 -16.34 12.77 -23.04
N ILE A 179 -16.31 13.58 -21.97
CA ILE A 179 -15.70 13.24 -20.69
C ILE A 179 -16.74 13.58 -19.64
N GLU A 180 -17.29 12.56 -18.98
CA GLU A 180 -18.40 12.69 -18.05
C GLU A 180 -18.03 12.13 -16.68
N TYR A 181 -18.31 12.85 -15.60
CA TYR A 181 -18.15 12.31 -14.25
C TYR A 181 -19.26 11.28 -13.97
N LYS A 182 -18.87 10.09 -13.47
CA LYS A 182 -19.78 8.95 -13.18
C LYS A 182 -19.89 8.63 -11.69
N GLY A 183 -19.41 9.51 -10.82
CA GLY A 183 -19.42 9.28 -9.39
C GLY A 183 -18.33 8.32 -8.93
N LYS A 184 -18.50 7.80 -7.72
CA LYS A 184 -17.53 6.95 -7.04
C LYS A 184 -17.81 5.48 -7.32
N LYS A 185 -16.79 4.74 -7.77
CA LYS A 185 -16.88 3.30 -8.04
C LYS A 185 -15.64 2.58 -7.49
N PRO A 186 -15.73 1.27 -7.19
CA PRO A 186 -14.55 0.45 -6.89
C PRO A 186 -13.53 0.54 -8.03
N THR A 187 -12.25 0.41 -7.71
CA THR A 187 -11.15 0.52 -8.66
C THR A 187 -10.10 -0.55 -8.49
N ILE A 188 -9.54 -0.96 -9.63
CA ILE A 188 -8.49 -1.97 -9.72
C ILE A 188 -7.33 -1.41 -10.56
N GLY A 189 -6.11 -1.76 -10.18
CA GLY A 189 -4.88 -1.42 -10.90
C GLY A 189 -4.19 -2.70 -11.36
N LEU A 190 -3.78 -2.72 -12.62
CA LEU A 190 -2.99 -3.82 -13.20
C LEU A 190 -1.56 -3.33 -13.43
N GLU A 191 -0.58 -4.07 -12.92
CA GLU A 191 0.84 -3.84 -13.19
C GLU A 191 1.28 -4.81 -14.29
N ILE A 192 1.76 -4.27 -15.39
CA ILE A 192 2.16 -5.03 -16.58
C ILE A 192 3.68 -5.05 -16.65
N GLU A 193 4.26 -6.22 -16.93
CA GLU A 193 5.70 -6.33 -17.15
C GLU A 193 6.12 -5.55 -18.40
N LYS A 194 7.38 -5.13 -18.42
CA LYS A 194 8.04 -4.47 -19.54
C LYS A 194 7.47 -3.08 -19.85
N TYR A 195 6.32 -2.98 -20.51
CA TYR A 195 5.88 -1.74 -21.16
C TYR A 195 5.07 -0.78 -20.27
N HIS A 196 4.68 -1.21 -19.06
CA HIS A 196 3.92 -0.40 -18.09
C HIS A 196 2.66 0.30 -18.66
N ASN A 197 2.11 -0.28 -19.73
CA ASN A 197 0.88 0.11 -20.40
C ASN A 197 0.13 -1.14 -20.87
N HIS A 198 -1.18 -1.04 -21.05
CA HIS A 198 -2.01 -2.09 -21.65
C HIS A 198 -3.18 -1.50 -22.43
N ILE A 199 -3.80 -2.35 -23.23
CA ILE A 199 -5.02 -2.01 -23.98
C ILE A 199 -6.24 -2.24 -23.10
N THR A 200 -6.98 -1.16 -22.90
CA THR A 200 -8.10 -1.08 -21.99
C THR A 200 -9.32 -0.51 -22.71
N ASN A 201 -10.39 -1.30 -22.87
CA ASN A 201 -11.53 -1.01 -23.74
C ASN A 201 -11.11 -0.59 -25.17
N GLY A 202 -9.98 -1.15 -25.66
CA GLY A 202 -9.41 -0.79 -26.95
C GLY A 202 -8.58 0.51 -26.95
N ILE A 203 -8.21 1.06 -25.79
CA ILE A 203 -7.50 2.34 -25.63
C ILE A 203 -6.15 2.12 -24.91
N ILE A 204 -5.11 2.88 -25.28
CA ILE A 204 -3.74 2.72 -24.76
C ILE A 204 -3.48 3.64 -23.52
N THR A 205 -3.02 3.10 -22.38
CA THR A 205 -2.86 3.85 -21.09
C THR A 205 -1.60 3.50 -20.24
N HIS A 206 -1.00 4.40 -19.41
CA HIS A 206 0.38 4.25 -18.81
C HIS A 206 0.56 4.44 -17.26
N ASN A 207 1.63 3.89 -16.63
CA ASN A 207 2.11 4.13 -15.24
C ASN A 207 3.64 4.50 -15.11
N THR A 208 4.09 5.64 -14.52
CA THR A 208 5.55 6.03 -14.44
C THR A 208 5.99 6.79 -13.16
N SER A 209 7.29 6.69 -12.77
CA SER A 209 7.97 7.44 -11.67
C SER A 209 9.18 8.28 -12.15
N TYR A 210 9.18 9.60 -11.93
CA TYR A 210 10.21 10.55 -12.40
C TYR A 210 11.55 10.43 -11.66
N MET A 211 11.53 10.20 -10.35
CA MET A 211 12.75 10.27 -9.52
C MET A 211 13.54 8.96 -9.50
N ALA A 212 12.86 7.82 -9.57
CA ALA A 212 13.50 6.51 -9.51
C ALA A 212 13.94 5.99 -10.89
N VAL A 213 13.35 6.50 -11.99
CA VAL A 213 13.67 6.06 -13.37
C VAL A 213 14.37 7.16 -14.16
N MET A 214 13.68 8.29 -14.41
CA MET A 214 14.19 9.31 -15.34
C MET A 214 15.39 10.07 -14.79
N ARG A 215 15.40 10.39 -13.49
CA ARG A 215 16.53 11.11 -12.88
C ARG A 215 17.84 10.29 -12.92
N PRO A 216 17.88 8.99 -12.55
CA PRO A 216 19.08 8.17 -12.75
C PRO A 216 19.58 8.15 -14.18
N ILE A 217 18.70 8.01 -15.18
CA ILE A 217 19.08 8.05 -16.60
C ILE A 217 19.70 9.41 -16.95
N PHE A 218 19.09 10.51 -16.51
CA PHE A 218 19.61 11.85 -16.74
C PHE A 218 20.99 12.06 -16.12
N LEU A 219 21.22 11.56 -14.90
CA LEU A 219 22.53 11.61 -14.23
C LEU A 219 23.57 10.80 -15.00
N LEU A 220 23.24 9.57 -15.40
CA LEU A 220 24.15 8.72 -16.17
C LEU A 220 24.49 9.29 -17.54
N GLY A 221 23.55 9.98 -18.18
CA GLY A 221 23.81 10.71 -19.43
C GLY A 221 24.81 11.87 -19.26
N HIS A 222 24.99 12.39 -18.06
CA HIS A 222 26.03 13.38 -17.75
C HIS A 222 27.33 12.73 -17.28
N ASN A 223 27.21 11.63 -16.54
CA ASN A 223 28.35 10.90 -16.01
C ASN A 223 28.05 9.39 -15.95
N PRO A 224 28.47 8.60 -16.95
CA PRO A 224 28.24 7.15 -16.96
C PRO A 224 29.05 6.42 -15.89
N ASN A 225 30.08 7.06 -15.31
CA ASN A 225 30.93 6.45 -14.29
C ASN A 225 30.28 6.38 -12.90
N LEU A 226 29.12 7.01 -12.70
CA LEU A 226 28.40 6.96 -11.43
C LEU A 226 27.97 5.53 -11.08
N ARG A 227 28.14 5.16 -9.81
CA ARG A 227 27.64 3.94 -9.17
C ARG A 227 26.39 4.29 -8.36
N ILE A 228 25.22 3.99 -8.90
CA ILE A 228 23.93 4.33 -8.30
C ILE A 228 23.33 3.08 -7.66
N LYS A 229 22.83 3.18 -6.43
CA LYS A 229 21.99 2.15 -5.82
C LYS A 229 20.53 2.61 -5.79
N ILE A 230 19.60 1.75 -6.16
CA ILE A 230 18.16 1.98 -6.07
C ILE A 230 17.59 0.97 -5.08
N VAL A 231 16.94 1.46 -4.03
CA VAL A 231 16.47 0.62 -2.93
C VAL A 231 14.98 0.87 -2.75
N SER A 232 14.18 -0.19 -2.75
CA SER A 232 12.73 -0.12 -2.51
C SER A 232 12.28 -1.10 -1.42
N HIS A 233 11.00 -1.11 -1.04
CA HIS A 233 10.50 -2.04 -0.01
C HIS A 233 10.68 -3.52 -0.38
N SER A 234 10.77 -3.86 -1.67
CA SER A 234 10.93 -5.25 -2.15
C SER A 234 11.86 -5.35 -3.37
N ASP A 235 12.50 -6.53 -3.54
CA ASP A 235 13.33 -6.81 -4.72
C ASP A 235 12.56 -6.70 -6.02
N LYS A 236 11.30 -7.17 -6.02
CA LYS A 236 10.43 -7.09 -7.20
C LYS A 236 10.27 -5.64 -7.64
N LYS A 237 9.94 -4.74 -6.71
CA LYS A 237 9.74 -3.32 -7.03
C LYS A 237 11.03 -2.68 -7.54
N ALA A 238 12.16 -2.98 -6.90
CA ALA A 238 13.46 -2.46 -7.34
C ALA A 238 13.85 -2.96 -8.74
N ALA A 239 13.62 -4.25 -9.02
CA ALA A 239 13.85 -4.83 -10.34
C ALA A 239 12.94 -4.22 -11.43
N ASP A 240 11.68 -3.90 -11.11
CA ASP A 240 10.77 -3.21 -12.04
C ASP A 240 11.23 -1.77 -12.37
N ILE A 241 11.83 -1.07 -11.40
CA ILE A 241 12.45 0.25 -11.65
C ILE A 241 13.66 0.10 -12.56
N LEU A 242 14.56 -0.85 -12.25
CA LEU A 242 15.77 -1.07 -13.04
C LEU A 242 15.44 -1.51 -14.47
N ARG A 243 14.42 -2.34 -14.64
CA ARG A 243 13.94 -2.76 -15.97
C ARG A 243 13.58 -1.55 -16.84
N GLN A 244 12.82 -0.58 -16.31
CA GLN A 244 12.47 0.64 -17.06
C GLN A 244 13.72 1.43 -17.47
N ILE A 245 14.74 1.49 -16.62
CA ILE A 245 16.01 2.15 -16.95
C ILE A 245 16.73 1.40 -18.07
N LYS A 246 16.77 0.06 -18.00
CA LYS A 246 17.41 -0.79 -19.02
C LYS A 246 16.78 -0.58 -20.39
N GLU A 247 15.45 -0.68 -20.45
CA GLU A 247 14.68 -0.52 -21.69
C GLU A 247 14.93 0.86 -22.30
N ALA A 248 14.87 1.91 -21.48
CA ALA A 248 15.17 3.25 -21.96
C ALA A 248 16.57 3.35 -22.58
N ILE A 249 17.59 2.75 -21.97
CA ILE A 249 18.97 2.75 -22.49
C ILE A 249 19.10 1.91 -23.78
N GLU A 250 18.39 0.78 -23.88
CA GLU A 250 18.47 -0.14 -25.01
C GLU A 250 17.77 0.39 -26.27
N SER A 251 16.55 0.90 -26.13
CA SER A 251 15.64 1.09 -27.26
C SER A 251 15.12 2.52 -27.45
N ASN A 252 15.32 3.43 -26.51
CA ASN A 252 14.85 4.81 -26.67
C ASN A 252 15.78 5.63 -27.59
N GLU A 253 15.39 5.77 -28.86
CA GLU A 253 16.17 6.53 -29.85
C GLU A 253 16.35 8.01 -29.48
N ARG A 254 15.37 8.63 -28.81
CA ARG A 254 15.51 10.02 -28.34
C ARG A 254 16.51 10.13 -27.20
N LEU A 255 16.60 9.12 -26.33
CA LEU A 255 17.66 9.05 -25.34
C LEU A 255 19.02 8.95 -26.01
N LYS A 256 19.18 8.12 -27.04
CA LYS A 256 20.44 7.99 -27.81
C LYS A 256 20.81 9.29 -28.52
N GLU A 257 19.84 10.05 -29.01
CA GLU A 257 20.11 11.39 -29.57
C GLU A 257 20.64 12.37 -28.51
N VAL A 258 20.07 12.32 -27.30
CA VAL A 258 20.46 13.19 -26.17
C VAL A 258 21.79 12.73 -25.56
N PHE A 259 21.98 11.44 -25.31
CA PHE A 259 23.16 10.86 -24.66
C PHE A 259 23.66 9.65 -25.46
N PRO A 260 24.31 9.85 -26.61
CA PRO A 260 24.71 8.76 -27.51
C PRO A 260 25.77 7.82 -26.93
N HIS A 261 26.46 8.23 -25.87
CA HIS A 261 27.46 7.42 -25.18
C HIS A 261 26.86 6.53 -24.09
N LEU A 262 25.59 6.74 -23.73
CA LEU A 262 24.91 5.95 -22.70
C LEU A 262 24.41 4.65 -23.33
N GLU A 263 25.26 3.63 -23.29
CA GLU A 263 25.03 2.33 -23.92
C GLU A 263 25.21 1.19 -22.92
N ALA A 264 24.56 0.05 -23.19
CA ALA A 264 24.74 -1.16 -22.39
C ALA A 264 26.20 -1.67 -22.43
N GLY A 265 26.70 -2.11 -21.28
CA GLY A 265 27.98 -2.79 -21.12
C GLY A 265 27.80 -4.29 -20.85
N ASP A 266 28.84 -4.92 -20.31
CA ASP A 266 28.93 -6.39 -20.23
C ASP A 266 28.03 -7.03 -19.16
N VAL A 267 27.53 -6.25 -18.19
CA VAL A 267 26.65 -6.74 -17.12
C VAL A 267 25.27 -6.14 -17.30
N TRP A 268 24.25 -6.98 -17.49
CA TRP A 268 22.88 -6.51 -17.78
C TRP A 268 21.79 -7.39 -17.15
N ALA A 269 21.91 -7.67 -15.85
CA ALA A 269 21.01 -8.55 -15.09
C ALA A 269 19.70 -7.86 -14.66
N SER A 270 18.81 -8.60 -13.98
CA SER A 270 17.51 -8.09 -13.49
C SER A 270 17.64 -7.14 -12.30
N ASN A 271 18.69 -7.29 -11.49
CA ASN A 271 18.95 -6.49 -10.29
C ASN A 271 20.19 -5.61 -10.39
N LYS A 272 21.00 -5.73 -11.46
CA LYS A 272 22.19 -4.89 -11.66
C LYS A 272 22.57 -4.74 -13.12
N ILE A 273 23.08 -3.58 -13.48
CA ILE A 273 23.57 -3.26 -14.83
C ILE A 273 24.85 -2.43 -14.82
N LEU A 274 25.66 -2.61 -15.84
CA LEU A 274 26.84 -1.84 -16.17
C LEU A 274 26.63 -1.18 -17.54
N VAL A 275 26.70 0.14 -17.60
CA VAL A 275 26.77 0.89 -18.86
C VAL A 275 28.22 1.04 -19.30
N LYS A 276 28.46 1.37 -20.56
CA LYS A 276 29.81 1.71 -21.04
C LYS A 276 30.36 2.91 -20.27
N ARG A 277 31.56 2.73 -19.71
CA ARG A 277 32.23 3.70 -18.83
C ARG A 277 33.63 3.99 -19.33
N SER A 278 34.13 5.18 -19.03
CA SER A 278 35.50 5.57 -19.32
C SER A 278 36.47 5.18 -18.19
N LEU A 279 35.94 4.96 -16.97
CA LEU A 279 36.72 4.55 -15.81
C LEU A 279 36.40 3.11 -15.42
N TRP A 280 37.46 2.34 -15.13
CA TRP A 280 37.30 1.00 -14.59
C TRP A 280 36.83 1.07 -13.12
N SER A 281 35.79 0.30 -12.81
CA SER A 281 35.28 0.10 -11.46
C SER A 281 34.85 -1.35 -11.33
N LYS A 282 35.18 -2.00 -10.19
CA LYS A 282 34.66 -3.33 -9.87
C LYS A 282 33.14 -3.33 -9.64
N ASP A 283 32.59 -2.18 -9.22
CA ASP A 283 31.18 -1.99 -8.92
C ASP A 283 30.42 -1.55 -10.18
N VAL A 284 29.21 -2.09 -10.35
CA VAL A 284 28.32 -1.84 -11.49
C VAL A 284 27.78 -0.39 -11.55
N THR A 285 27.04 -0.06 -12.62
CA THR A 285 26.41 1.26 -12.81
C THR A 285 25.17 1.47 -11.98
N ILE A 286 24.22 0.55 -12.07
CA ILE A 286 23.06 0.58 -11.20
C ILE A 286 22.90 -0.80 -10.58
N GLU A 287 22.67 -0.84 -9.29
CA GLU A 287 22.13 -2.01 -8.61
C GLU A 287 20.82 -1.64 -7.93
N ALA A 288 19.80 -2.45 -8.13
CA ALA A 288 18.46 -2.23 -7.63
C ALA A 288 17.98 -3.44 -6.82
N LEU A 289 17.72 -3.23 -5.52
CA LEU A 289 17.39 -4.29 -4.57
C LEU A 289 16.33 -3.85 -3.56
N GLY A 290 15.71 -4.82 -2.90
CA GLY A 290 14.87 -4.59 -1.74
C GLY A 290 15.70 -4.15 -0.53
N ILE A 291 15.11 -3.32 0.33
CA ILE A 291 15.77 -2.77 1.52
C ILE A 291 16.30 -3.87 2.46
N LEU A 292 15.64 -5.02 2.53
CA LEU A 292 16.02 -6.17 3.37
C LEU A 292 16.90 -7.20 2.66
N SER A 293 17.12 -7.09 1.36
CA SER A 293 17.71 -8.15 0.54
C SER A 293 19.24 -8.26 0.68
N GLY A 294 19.79 -7.60 1.70
CA GLY A 294 21.23 -7.52 1.98
C GLY A 294 21.93 -6.65 0.94
N ALA A 295 22.70 -5.67 1.39
CA ALA A 295 23.64 -4.98 0.51
C ALA A 295 24.65 -6.01 -0.02
N THR A 296 24.46 -6.47 -1.26
CA THR A 296 25.49 -7.27 -1.93
C THR A 296 26.66 -6.31 -2.17
N GLY A 297 27.78 -6.54 -1.47
CA GLY A 297 28.84 -5.54 -1.31
C GLY A 297 29.22 -4.79 -2.60
N GLY A 298 29.57 -3.52 -2.46
CA GLY A 298 29.99 -2.66 -3.57
C GLY A 298 29.63 -1.21 -3.28
N ARG A 299 30.51 -0.28 -3.65
CA ARG A 299 30.40 1.12 -3.27
C ARG A 299 29.37 1.86 -4.12
N ALA A 300 28.83 2.93 -3.57
CA ALA A 300 27.85 3.79 -4.20
C ALA A 300 28.34 5.24 -4.18
N ASP A 301 28.20 5.93 -5.31
CA ASP A 301 28.34 7.38 -5.37
C ASP A 301 27.01 8.06 -5.02
N TYR A 302 25.88 7.40 -5.29
CA TYR A 302 24.55 7.94 -4.98
C TYR A 302 23.54 6.83 -4.70
N ILE A 303 22.69 7.00 -3.69
CA ILE A 303 21.64 6.03 -3.34
C ILE A 303 20.25 6.68 -3.43
N VAL A 304 19.31 6.00 -4.07
CA VAL A 304 17.89 6.37 -4.15
C VAL A 304 17.07 5.36 -3.36
N PHE A 305 16.47 5.80 -2.25
CA PHE A 305 15.50 5.03 -1.48
C PHE A 305 14.08 5.43 -1.93
N ASP A 306 13.39 4.57 -2.68
CA ASP A 306 12.06 4.79 -3.24
C ASP A 306 11.03 3.89 -2.55
N ASP A 307 10.18 4.48 -1.70
CA ASP A 307 9.16 3.77 -0.93
C ASP A 307 9.73 2.53 -0.22
N VAL A 308 10.81 2.71 0.56
CA VAL A 308 11.45 1.63 1.35
C VAL A 308 10.59 1.15 2.52
N VAL A 309 9.55 1.92 2.85
CA VAL A 309 8.52 1.59 3.82
C VAL A 309 7.17 1.56 3.12
N GLU A 310 6.37 0.52 3.38
CA GLU A 310 4.99 0.41 2.90
C GLU A 310 4.01 -0.11 3.96
N PHE A 311 2.72 0.23 3.78
CA PHE A 311 1.63 -0.09 4.69
C PHE A 311 1.62 -1.54 5.19
N ASN A 312 1.70 -2.52 4.28
CA ASN A 312 1.64 -3.93 4.66
C ASN A 312 2.85 -4.35 5.52
N ASN A 313 4.05 -3.91 5.16
CA ASN A 313 5.27 -4.32 5.87
C ASN A 313 5.44 -3.64 7.22
N THR A 314 4.92 -2.42 7.41
CA THR A 314 5.08 -1.70 8.68
C THR A 314 3.92 -1.77 9.64
N ILE A 315 2.69 -2.00 9.17
CA ILE A 315 1.54 -2.12 10.08
C ILE A 315 1.22 -3.58 10.42
N LYS A 316 1.46 -4.54 9.51
CA LYS A 316 1.18 -5.96 9.78
C LYS A 316 2.34 -6.70 10.45
N HIS A 317 3.57 -6.19 10.37
CA HIS A 317 4.76 -6.87 10.89
C HIS A 317 5.75 -5.89 11.56
N PRO A 318 5.52 -5.48 12.82
CA PRO A 318 6.38 -4.50 13.53
C PRO A 318 7.86 -4.89 13.60
N ALA A 319 8.19 -6.18 13.61
CA ALA A 319 9.58 -6.66 13.56
C ALA A 319 10.33 -6.19 12.29
N LEU A 320 9.62 -6.04 11.16
CA LEU A 320 10.21 -5.56 9.91
C LEU A 320 10.65 -4.09 10.02
N ILE A 321 10.03 -3.27 10.87
CA ILE A 321 10.43 -1.87 11.07
C ILE A 321 11.87 -1.81 11.57
N LYS A 322 12.19 -2.61 12.60
CA LYS A 322 13.54 -2.65 13.18
C LYS A 322 14.55 -3.12 12.14
N MET A 323 14.22 -4.19 11.41
CA MET A 323 15.08 -4.72 10.35
C MET A 323 15.32 -3.71 9.22
N VAL A 324 14.30 -2.94 8.82
CA VAL A 324 14.43 -1.89 7.80
C VAL A 324 15.39 -0.79 8.28
N LYS A 325 15.28 -0.35 9.53
CA LYS A 325 16.19 0.66 10.11
C LYS A 325 17.62 0.13 10.19
N GLU A 326 17.79 -1.09 10.69
CA GLU A 326 19.10 -1.73 10.77
C GLU A 326 19.72 -1.89 9.38
N ALA A 327 18.97 -2.37 8.39
CA ALA A 327 19.44 -2.49 7.03
C ALA A 327 19.80 -1.11 6.43
N PHE A 328 18.98 -0.09 6.66
CA PHE A 328 19.26 1.26 6.19
C PHE A 328 20.59 1.81 6.75
N TYR A 329 20.76 1.82 8.07
CA TYR A 329 21.94 2.40 8.73
C TYR A 329 23.19 1.53 8.57
N ASN A 330 23.07 0.23 8.79
CA ASN A 330 24.23 -0.65 8.92
C ASN A 330 24.65 -1.28 7.59
N ASN A 331 23.74 -1.36 6.61
CA ASN A 331 24.06 -1.96 5.31
C ASN A 331 24.16 -0.89 4.24
N TRP A 332 23.08 -0.16 3.97
CA TRP A 332 22.99 0.72 2.80
C TRP A 332 23.82 1.99 2.92
N LEU A 333 23.73 2.72 4.03
CA LEU A 333 24.49 3.95 4.21
C LEU A 333 26.01 3.71 4.22
N ASN A 334 26.46 2.54 4.69
CA ASN A 334 27.87 2.17 4.71
C ASN A 334 28.45 1.87 3.32
N LEU A 335 27.61 1.76 2.28
CA LEU A 335 28.07 1.63 0.88
C LEU A 335 28.47 2.97 0.26
N LEU A 336 27.95 4.09 0.78
CA LEU A 336 28.21 5.40 0.23
C LEU A 336 29.71 5.76 0.38
N GLU A 337 30.32 6.22 -0.69
CA GLU A 337 31.71 6.68 -0.64
C GLU A 337 31.82 8.00 0.15
N PRO A 338 32.93 8.23 0.86
CA PRO A 338 33.16 9.49 1.58
C PRO A 338 33.10 10.73 0.69
N ASP A 339 33.51 10.63 -0.57
CA ASP A 339 33.45 11.66 -1.62
C ASP A 339 32.25 11.48 -2.57
N GLY A 340 31.31 10.59 -2.20
CA GLY A 340 30.07 10.37 -2.91
C GLY A 340 29.11 11.56 -2.82
N TYR A 341 28.10 11.52 -3.68
CA TYR A 341 27.06 12.54 -3.88
C TYR A 341 25.87 12.43 -2.91
N GLY A 342 26.00 11.68 -1.81
CA GLY A 342 24.93 11.52 -0.83
C GLY A 342 23.85 10.53 -1.24
N TRP A 343 22.64 10.74 -0.73
CA TRP A 343 21.50 9.86 -0.97
C TRP A 343 20.17 10.63 -0.93
N CYS A 344 19.14 10.07 -1.56
CA CYS A 344 17.80 10.63 -1.55
C CYS A 344 16.79 9.59 -1.09
N LEU A 345 15.90 9.98 -0.19
CA LEU A 345 14.78 9.17 0.27
C LEU A 345 13.46 9.82 -0.10
N ILE A 346 12.64 9.06 -0.81
CA ILE A 346 11.33 9.45 -1.29
C ILE A 346 10.33 8.43 -0.76
N GLY A 347 9.26 8.90 -0.13
CA GLY A 347 8.16 8.01 0.19
C GLY A 347 7.10 8.61 1.08
N THR A 348 6.25 7.73 1.60
CA THR A 348 5.12 8.08 2.47
C THR A 348 5.39 7.66 3.92
N ILE A 349 5.03 8.50 4.89
CA ILE A 349 5.12 8.18 6.33
C ILE A 349 3.88 7.38 6.74
N TRP A 350 4.06 6.20 7.35
CA TRP A 350 2.95 5.30 7.68
C TRP A 350 2.68 5.20 9.18
N THR A 351 3.73 5.13 9.98
CA THR A 351 3.67 4.99 11.45
C THR A 351 4.79 5.77 12.11
N GLN A 352 4.58 6.25 13.35
CA GLN A 352 5.60 6.94 14.13
C GLN A 352 6.83 6.06 14.47
N MET A 353 6.75 4.75 14.20
CA MET A 353 7.86 3.85 14.41
C MET A 353 8.77 3.71 13.19
N ASP A 354 8.28 4.05 11.99
CA ASP A 354 9.00 3.75 10.75
C ASP A 354 10.22 4.66 10.51
N LEU A 355 11.04 4.26 9.55
CA LEU A 355 12.24 5.01 9.14
C LEU A 355 11.90 6.40 8.60
N HIS A 356 10.77 6.53 7.90
CA HIS A 356 10.35 7.79 7.31
C HIS A 356 9.96 8.80 8.40
N TRP A 357 9.28 8.38 9.46
CA TRP A 357 9.00 9.24 10.62
C TRP A 357 10.26 9.71 11.32
N GLU A 358 11.27 8.85 11.45
CA GLU A 358 12.53 9.25 12.06
C GLU A 358 13.18 10.42 11.31
N PHE A 359 13.21 10.36 9.97
CA PHE A 359 13.71 11.46 9.15
C PHE A 359 12.75 12.65 9.06
N HIS A 360 11.46 12.44 9.27
CA HIS A 360 10.50 13.52 9.42
C HIS A 360 10.85 14.41 10.62
N GLN A 361 11.32 13.83 11.72
CA GLN A 361 11.69 14.57 12.94
C GLN A 361 13.06 15.25 12.85
N LYS A 362 14.00 14.73 12.05
CA LYS A 362 15.36 15.29 11.94
C LYS A 362 15.38 16.63 11.20
N PRO A 363 16.02 17.70 11.73
CA PRO A 363 16.13 18.99 11.05
C PRO A 363 17.20 18.95 9.95
N LEU A 364 16.85 18.42 8.78
CA LEU A 364 17.74 18.29 7.63
C LEU A 364 17.61 19.48 6.66
N LYS A 365 18.75 19.93 6.10
CA LYS A 365 18.83 21.06 5.18
C LYS A 365 17.97 20.86 3.93
N TYR A 366 18.02 19.66 3.34
CA TYR A 366 17.29 19.32 2.12
C TYR A 366 16.12 18.38 2.38
N LYS A 367 15.21 18.79 3.25
CA LYS A 367 13.98 18.07 3.55
C LYS A 367 12.75 18.83 3.08
N LYS A 368 11.85 18.17 2.36
CA LYS A 368 10.54 18.70 1.97
C LYS A 368 9.44 17.71 2.31
N ILE A 369 8.38 18.22 2.92
CA ILE A 369 7.19 17.45 3.31
C ILE A 369 5.99 18.06 2.59
N TYR A 370 5.28 17.22 1.84
CA TYR A 370 4.07 17.57 1.13
C TYR A 370 2.90 16.98 1.90
N ARG A 371 2.10 17.80 2.58
CA ARG A 371 0.94 17.36 3.35
C ARG A 371 -0.24 18.31 3.19
N ILE A 372 -1.44 17.76 3.16
CA ILE A 372 -2.68 18.52 3.22
C ILE A 372 -2.91 18.95 4.67
N ASN A 373 -3.32 20.20 4.86
CA ASN A 373 -3.85 20.65 6.13
C ASN A 373 -5.31 20.18 6.24
N LEU A 374 -5.64 19.42 7.28
CA LEU A 374 -6.98 18.87 7.49
C LEU A 374 -8.04 19.94 7.82
N GLU A 375 -7.63 21.10 8.34
CA GLU A 375 -8.54 22.21 8.65
C GLU A 375 -8.91 22.99 7.39
N THR A 376 -7.95 23.22 6.50
CA THR A 376 -8.16 24.06 5.30
C THR A 376 -8.52 23.26 4.06
N LEU A 377 -8.14 21.97 4.03
CA LEU A 377 -8.26 21.06 2.89
C LEU A 377 -7.78 21.71 1.58
N GLU A 378 -6.66 22.43 1.65
CA GLU A 378 -6.02 22.99 0.46
C GLU A 378 -5.21 21.89 -0.26
N PRO A 379 -5.44 21.68 -1.57
CA PRO A 379 -4.70 20.69 -2.33
C PRO A 379 -3.23 21.09 -2.51
N ILE A 380 -2.33 20.15 -2.21
CA ILE A 380 -0.88 20.29 -2.46
C ILE A 380 -0.62 20.40 -3.98
N TRP A 381 -1.37 19.62 -4.75
CA TRP A 381 -1.25 19.50 -6.19
C TRP A 381 -2.49 20.09 -6.84
N LYS A 382 -2.53 21.42 -6.97
CA LYS A 382 -3.70 22.11 -7.53
C LYS A 382 -3.99 21.69 -8.98
N GLU A 383 -2.97 21.20 -9.67
CA GLU A 383 -3.06 20.66 -11.03
C GLU A 383 -3.73 19.27 -11.06
N HIS A 384 -3.72 18.54 -9.93
CA HIS A 384 -4.26 17.17 -9.82
C HIS A 384 -5.55 17.11 -8.97
N TRP A 385 -5.70 18.00 -7.99
CA TRP A 385 -6.83 18.06 -7.06
C TRP A 385 -7.43 19.46 -7.04
N SER A 386 -8.72 19.57 -7.38
CA SER A 386 -9.51 20.74 -6.99
C SER A 386 -9.85 20.67 -5.50
N LYS A 387 -10.11 21.82 -4.89
CA LYS A 387 -10.48 21.87 -3.47
C LYS A 387 -11.77 21.09 -3.21
N GLU A 388 -12.73 21.19 -4.11
CA GLU A 388 -14.02 20.50 -4.06
C GLU A 388 -13.82 18.98 -4.09
N LYS A 389 -13.03 18.47 -5.04
CA LYS A 389 -12.70 17.03 -5.13
C LYS A 389 -11.94 16.52 -3.91
N LEU A 390 -11.08 17.35 -3.33
CA LEU A 390 -10.34 16.97 -2.13
C LEU A 390 -11.26 16.88 -0.91
N ILE A 391 -12.21 17.82 -0.76
CA ILE A 391 -13.26 17.76 0.26
C ILE A 391 -14.16 16.53 0.04
N GLU A 392 -14.52 16.25 -1.20
CA GLU A 392 -15.31 15.08 -1.57
C GLU A 392 -14.59 13.78 -1.19
N ARG A 393 -13.26 13.73 -1.42
CA ARG A 393 -12.42 12.60 -1.01
C ARG A 393 -12.32 12.48 0.51
N TYR A 394 -12.10 13.59 1.20
CA TYR A 394 -12.07 13.68 2.66
C TYR A 394 -13.35 13.11 3.28
N ASN A 395 -14.52 13.48 2.74
CA ASN A 395 -15.81 13.01 3.24
C ASN A 395 -16.11 11.53 2.93
N SER A 396 -15.49 10.94 1.91
CA SER A 396 -15.74 9.52 1.52
C SER A 396 -14.79 8.51 2.12
N MET A 397 -13.79 8.95 2.87
CA MET A 397 -12.81 8.06 3.48
C MET A 397 -12.84 8.22 5.00
N PRO A 398 -12.59 7.15 5.76
CA PRO A 398 -12.34 7.29 7.19
C PRO A 398 -11.25 8.33 7.44
N LEU A 399 -11.48 9.26 8.37
CA LEU A 399 -10.60 10.39 8.66
C LEU A 399 -9.14 9.95 8.81
N ARG A 400 -8.90 8.85 9.53
CA ARG A 400 -7.55 8.28 9.74
C ARG A 400 -6.89 7.82 8.43
N ALA A 401 -7.66 7.18 7.54
CA ALA A 401 -7.14 6.74 6.25
C ALA A 401 -6.79 7.94 5.37
N PHE A 402 -7.63 8.98 5.36
CA PHE A 402 -7.36 10.22 4.65
C PHE A 402 -6.16 10.97 5.23
N ALA A 403 -6.15 11.19 6.56
CA ALA A 403 -5.07 11.86 7.28
C ALA A 403 -3.70 11.21 7.01
N ARG A 404 -3.64 9.87 7.00
CA ARG A 404 -2.43 9.13 6.65
C ARG A 404 -2.07 9.28 5.17
N ALA A 405 -3.04 9.07 4.28
CA ALA A 405 -2.79 9.01 2.85
C ALA A 405 -2.61 10.38 2.16
N PHE A 406 -3.01 11.48 2.81
CA PHE A 406 -3.03 12.84 2.24
C PHE A 406 -2.36 13.89 3.14
N ALA A 407 -2.50 13.79 4.47
CA ALA A 407 -1.89 14.71 5.42
C ALA A 407 -0.56 14.21 6.02
N LEU A 408 -0.11 13.00 5.62
CA LEU A 408 1.08 12.35 6.18
C LEU A 408 1.08 12.32 7.71
N LEU A 409 -0.10 12.16 8.31
CA LEU A 409 -0.26 11.97 9.74
C LEU A 409 -0.17 10.46 10.03
N PRO A 410 0.98 9.96 10.50
CA PRO A 410 1.12 8.55 10.83
C PRO A 410 0.28 8.19 12.04
N ILE A 411 -0.02 6.89 12.15
CA ILE A 411 -0.66 6.35 13.35
C ILE A 411 0.32 6.46 14.53
N SER A 412 -0.10 7.08 15.63
CA SER A 412 0.66 7.15 16.88
C SER A 412 0.44 5.92 17.77
N ARG A 413 1.26 5.76 18.82
CA ARG A 413 1.01 4.72 19.85
C ARG A 413 -0.27 5.03 20.65
N GLU A 414 -0.64 6.30 20.74
CA GLU A 414 -1.88 6.76 21.40
C GLU A 414 -3.14 6.57 20.51
N ASP A 415 -2.97 6.30 19.21
CA ASP A 415 -4.04 5.95 18.27
C ASP A 415 -4.43 4.46 18.31
N ALA A 416 -4.16 3.77 19.43
CA ALA A 416 -4.65 2.42 19.67
C ALA A 416 -6.13 2.32 19.27
N VAL A 417 -6.53 1.20 18.65
CA VAL A 417 -7.93 1.00 18.25
C VAL A 417 -8.85 1.24 19.45
N PHE A 418 -8.37 0.90 20.64
CA PHE A 418 -9.03 1.10 21.92
C PHE A 418 -8.32 2.20 22.72
N ASN A 419 -9.03 3.30 22.97
CA ASN A 419 -8.56 4.37 23.86
C ASN A 419 -8.52 3.85 25.31
N ARG A 420 -7.37 4.03 25.99
CA ARG A 420 -7.14 3.55 27.36
C ARG A 420 -8.14 4.12 28.37
N GLU A 421 -8.44 5.42 28.30
CA GLU A 421 -9.39 6.09 29.20
C GLU A 421 -10.80 5.49 29.05
N ASN A 422 -11.22 5.17 27.82
CA ASN A 422 -12.50 4.52 27.56
C ASN A 422 -12.58 3.09 28.14
N ILE A 423 -11.49 2.33 28.09
CA ILE A 423 -11.43 1.00 28.72
C ILE A 423 -11.44 1.14 30.25
N GLU A 424 -10.62 2.03 30.81
CA GLU A 424 -10.53 2.26 32.25
C GLU A 424 -11.87 2.75 32.83
N ALA A 425 -12.64 3.54 32.07
CA ALA A 425 -13.99 3.95 32.44
C ALA A 425 -15.01 2.80 32.52
N CYS A 426 -14.69 1.62 31.97
CA CYS A 426 -15.51 0.41 32.08
C CYS A 426 -15.12 -0.48 33.28
N ILE A 427 -14.04 -0.16 34.01
CA ILE A 427 -13.56 -0.93 35.15
C ILE A 427 -14.44 -0.69 36.38
N VAL A 428 -14.80 -1.79 37.05
CA VAL A 428 -15.51 -1.78 38.33
C VAL A 428 -14.78 -2.66 39.34
N TYR A 429 -14.61 -2.16 40.56
CA TYR A 429 -13.98 -2.91 41.65
C TYR A 429 -15.01 -3.71 42.43
N ASN A 430 -15.44 -4.83 41.85
CA ASN A 430 -16.33 -5.78 42.48
C ASN A 430 -16.04 -7.20 41.99
N ASP A 431 -16.49 -8.20 42.75
CA ASP A 431 -16.29 -9.62 42.44
C ASP A 431 -16.95 -9.97 41.09
N PRO A 432 -16.23 -10.55 40.12
CA PRO A 432 -16.84 -10.98 38.86
C PRO A 432 -18.01 -11.97 39.04
N LYS A 433 -18.01 -12.78 40.13
CA LYS A 433 -19.12 -13.70 40.44
C LYS A 433 -20.43 -12.95 40.72
N TYR A 434 -20.36 -11.74 41.27
CA TYR A 434 -21.55 -10.89 41.44
C TYR A 434 -22.22 -10.54 40.10
N TYR A 435 -21.43 -10.32 39.05
CA TYR A 435 -21.97 -10.04 37.72
C TYR A 435 -22.40 -11.31 37.00
N ARG A 436 -21.73 -12.44 37.24
CA ARG A 436 -22.12 -13.74 36.66
C ARG A 436 -23.58 -14.06 36.96
N GLU A 437 -24.03 -13.89 38.20
CA GLU A 437 -25.42 -14.16 38.60
C GLU A 437 -26.46 -13.26 37.90
N LYS A 438 -26.01 -12.18 37.25
CA LYS A 438 -26.86 -11.24 36.50
C LYS A 438 -26.81 -11.43 35.00
N CYS A 439 -25.94 -12.32 34.52
CA CYS A 439 -25.78 -12.59 33.11
C CYS A 439 -26.82 -13.61 32.66
N ASP A 440 -27.57 -13.25 31.62
CA ASP A 440 -28.53 -14.13 30.93
C ASP A 440 -27.80 -15.19 30.10
N TYR A 441 -26.64 -14.83 29.54
CA TYR A 441 -25.80 -15.72 28.73
C TYR A 441 -24.33 -15.56 29.12
N VAL A 442 -23.58 -16.66 29.04
CA VAL A 442 -22.14 -16.71 29.22
C VAL A 442 -21.50 -17.48 28.08
N ILE A 443 -20.59 -16.80 27.38
CA ILE A 443 -19.93 -17.28 26.16
C ILE A 443 -18.43 -17.32 26.42
N ILE A 444 -17.80 -18.45 26.11
CA ILE A 444 -16.35 -18.60 26.14
C ILE A 444 -15.83 -18.45 24.73
N GLY A 445 -14.87 -17.55 24.52
CA GLY A 445 -14.08 -17.48 23.30
C GLY A 445 -12.69 -18.08 23.54
N VAL A 446 -12.18 -18.82 22.56
CA VAL A 446 -10.87 -19.49 22.64
C VAL A 446 -10.05 -19.18 21.39
N ASP A 447 -8.82 -18.72 21.60
CA ASP A 447 -7.78 -18.58 20.56
C ASP A 447 -6.66 -19.59 20.83
N LEU A 448 -6.38 -20.48 19.88
CA LEU A 448 -5.49 -21.64 20.06
C LEU A 448 -4.10 -21.38 19.47
N ALA A 449 -3.04 -21.65 20.25
CA ALA A 449 -1.66 -21.54 19.76
C ALA A 449 -1.17 -22.80 19.03
N ILE A 450 -0.51 -22.60 17.89
CA ILE A 450 -0.07 -23.67 16.95
C ILE A 450 1.26 -24.34 17.38
N SER A 451 2.09 -23.68 18.19
CA SER A 451 3.46 -24.12 18.50
C SER A 451 3.80 -23.94 19.97
N GLN A 452 4.50 -24.92 20.55
CA GLN A 452 5.00 -24.87 21.94
C GLN A 452 6.41 -24.23 22.06
N LYS A 453 6.97 -23.69 20.97
CA LYS A 453 8.28 -23.02 21.01
C LYS A 453 8.24 -21.79 21.92
N LYS A 454 9.37 -21.43 22.53
CA LYS A 454 9.50 -20.22 23.39
C LYS A 454 9.03 -18.94 22.70
N THR A 455 9.13 -18.86 21.37
CA THR A 455 8.73 -17.71 20.52
C THR A 455 7.33 -17.79 19.92
N ALA A 456 6.52 -18.80 20.27
CA ALA A 456 5.16 -18.99 19.75
C ALA A 456 4.07 -18.30 20.62
N ALA A 457 2.91 -18.02 20.01
CA ALA A 457 1.72 -17.41 20.61
C ALA A 457 1.17 -18.21 21.80
N ASN A 458 0.37 -17.59 22.67
CA ASN A 458 -0.29 -18.28 23.79
C ASN A 458 -1.67 -18.80 23.37
N THR A 459 -2.14 -19.86 24.02
CA THR A 459 -3.57 -20.18 23.99
C THR A 459 -4.27 -19.24 24.95
N ALA A 460 -5.37 -18.63 24.52
CA ALA A 460 -6.13 -17.67 25.32
C ALA A 460 -7.60 -18.09 25.43
N ILE A 461 -8.14 -17.93 26.63
CA ILE A 461 -9.54 -18.19 26.98
C ILE A 461 -10.12 -16.89 27.53
N PHE A 462 -11.25 -16.46 26.98
CA PHE A 462 -11.98 -15.29 27.45
C PHE A 462 -13.43 -15.66 27.77
N VAL A 463 -13.88 -15.33 28.98
CA VAL A 463 -15.25 -15.61 29.45
C VAL A 463 -16.05 -14.30 29.47
N MET A 464 -17.01 -14.20 28.55
CA MET A 464 -17.87 -13.03 28.38
C MET A 464 -19.28 -13.34 28.89
N GLY A 465 -19.79 -12.52 29.82
CA GLY A 465 -21.18 -12.53 30.23
C GLY A 465 -22.01 -11.47 29.49
N VAL A 466 -23.31 -11.69 29.36
CA VAL A 466 -24.25 -10.75 28.74
C VAL A 466 -25.40 -10.46 29.69
N ILE A 467 -25.66 -9.18 29.96
CA ILE A 467 -26.83 -8.71 30.71
C ILE A 467 -27.78 -8.07 29.68
N LYS A 468 -28.76 -8.85 29.24
CA LYS A 468 -29.63 -8.56 28.10
C LYS A 468 -30.49 -7.32 28.34
N GLU A 469 -31.16 -7.24 29.49
CA GLU A 469 -32.04 -6.12 29.86
C GLU A 469 -31.33 -4.76 29.77
N LYS A 470 -30.04 -4.72 30.12
CA LYS A 470 -29.25 -3.49 30.14
C LYS A 470 -28.37 -3.30 28.91
N ASN A 471 -28.44 -4.24 27.96
CA ASN A 471 -27.54 -4.32 26.81
C ASN A 471 -26.06 -4.16 27.22
N LYS A 472 -25.62 -4.88 28.25
CA LYS A 472 -24.24 -4.83 28.76
C LYS A 472 -23.49 -6.13 28.50
N LEU A 473 -22.22 -6.00 28.20
CA LEU A 473 -21.26 -7.11 28.11
C LEU A 473 -20.35 -7.08 29.34
N VAL A 474 -19.99 -8.24 29.87
CA VAL A 474 -19.21 -8.37 31.10
C VAL A 474 -17.97 -9.21 30.86
N ALA A 475 -16.78 -8.68 31.14
CA ALA A 475 -15.52 -9.42 31.10
C ALA A 475 -15.35 -10.22 32.41
N LEU A 476 -16.00 -11.38 32.51
CA LEU A 476 -16.03 -12.18 33.74
C LEU A 476 -14.64 -12.72 34.08
N HIS A 477 -13.98 -13.34 33.11
CA HIS A 477 -12.67 -13.96 33.28
C HIS A 477 -11.84 -13.94 32.00
N ALA A 478 -10.53 -14.01 32.16
CA ALA A 478 -9.59 -14.21 31.08
C ALA A 478 -8.38 -14.99 31.62
N GLU A 479 -7.93 -15.96 30.83
CA GLU A 479 -6.81 -16.84 31.15
C GLU A 479 -5.98 -17.06 29.88
N TYR A 480 -4.67 -17.17 30.02
CA TYR A 480 -3.77 -17.41 28.89
C TYR A 480 -2.55 -18.21 29.34
N GLY A 481 -1.99 -19.00 28.43
CA GLY A 481 -0.81 -19.79 28.73
C GLY A 481 -0.30 -20.61 27.56
N LYS A 482 0.86 -21.23 27.76
CA LYS A 482 1.41 -22.24 26.87
C LYS A 482 1.02 -23.61 27.41
N TRP A 483 -0.09 -24.12 26.90
CA TRP A 483 -0.67 -25.38 27.33
C TRP A 483 -0.47 -26.47 26.28
N THR A 484 -0.27 -27.69 26.76
CA THR A 484 -0.40 -28.91 25.96
C THR A 484 -1.88 -29.15 25.64
N SER A 485 -2.18 -30.02 24.66
CA SER A 485 -3.56 -30.35 24.29
C SER A 485 -4.43 -30.80 25.50
N PRO A 486 -3.96 -31.67 26.42
CA PRO A 486 -4.72 -32.03 27.61
C PRO A 486 -4.92 -30.87 28.58
N GLU A 487 -3.90 -30.03 28.77
CA GLU A 487 -3.99 -28.85 29.65
C GLU A 487 -4.98 -27.82 29.09
N THR A 488 -4.98 -27.61 27.77
CA THR A 488 -5.94 -26.74 27.08
C THR A 488 -7.37 -27.24 27.28
N VAL A 489 -7.62 -28.55 27.09
CA VAL A 489 -8.95 -29.14 27.34
C VAL A 489 -9.37 -28.93 28.79
N ASN A 490 -8.49 -29.24 29.75
CA ASN A 490 -8.79 -29.05 31.17
C ASN A 490 -9.07 -27.58 31.52
N ALA A 491 -8.32 -26.63 30.98
CA ALA A 491 -8.54 -25.21 31.20
C ALA A 491 -9.88 -24.74 30.63
N ILE A 492 -10.27 -25.19 29.43
CA ILE A 492 -11.56 -24.90 28.82
C ILE A 492 -12.70 -25.51 29.65
N THR A 493 -12.61 -26.80 30.00
CA THR A 493 -13.62 -27.49 30.81
C THR A 493 -13.81 -26.84 32.16
N LYS A 494 -12.70 -26.51 32.84
CA LYS A 494 -12.74 -25.81 34.13
C LYS A 494 -13.44 -24.46 34.01
N ASN A 495 -13.07 -23.64 33.02
CA ASN A 495 -13.72 -22.35 32.83
C ASN A 495 -15.21 -22.49 32.44
N PHE A 496 -15.56 -23.51 31.68
CA PHE A 496 -16.96 -23.82 31.34
C PHE A 496 -17.79 -24.16 32.58
N GLU A 497 -17.27 -25.02 33.45
CA GLU A 497 -17.91 -25.42 34.71
C GLU A 497 -17.95 -24.29 35.74
N ASP A 498 -16.81 -23.64 36.01
CA ASP A 498 -16.66 -22.58 37.04
C ASP A 498 -17.55 -21.37 36.74
N TRP A 499 -17.69 -21.01 35.46
CA TRP A 499 -18.49 -19.88 35.02
C TRP A 499 -19.86 -20.28 34.50
N LYS A 500 -20.25 -21.57 34.57
CA LYS A 500 -21.51 -22.11 34.05
C LYS A 500 -21.80 -21.54 32.66
N ALA A 501 -20.86 -21.71 31.73
CA ALA A 501 -20.97 -21.15 30.39
C ALA A 501 -22.00 -21.91 29.56
N ASP A 502 -22.62 -21.22 28.60
CA ASP A 502 -23.62 -21.81 27.70
C ASP A 502 -22.97 -22.38 26.44
N ILE A 503 -21.88 -21.76 25.98
CA ILE A 503 -21.22 -22.14 24.73
C ILE A 503 -19.75 -21.74 24.69
N ILE A 504 -18.98 -22.52 23.93
CA ILE A 504 -17.57 -22.28 23.62
C ILE A 504 -17.43 -21.98 22.13
N VAL A 505 -16.68 -20.94 21.79
CA VAL A 505 -16.50 -20.43 20.44
C VAL A 505 -15.01 -20.43 20.09
N VAL A 506 -14.66 -21.03 18.95
CA VAL A 506 -13.26 -21.24 18.51
C VAL A 506 -13.09 -20.84 17.04
N GLU A 507 -11.94 -20.30 16.66
CA GLU A 507 -11.63 -19.91 15.27
C GLU A 507 -11.55 -21.13 14.31
N ASN A 508 -12.07 -20.99 13.08
CA ASN A 508 -12.28 -22.12 12.17
C ASN A 508 -11.23 -22.30 11.04
N ASN A 509 -10.68 -23.52 10.92
CA ASN A 509 -10.80 -24.43 9.74
C ASN A 509 -9.86 -25.67 9.83
N GLN A 510 -8.92 -25.71 10.79
CA GLN A 510 -8.14 -26.93 11.12
C GLN A 510 -8.10 -27.22 12.63
N TYR A 511 -8.26 -26.18 13.46
CA TYR A 511 -8.09 -26.27 14.92
C TYR A 511 -9.35 -26.71 15.66
N GLN A 512 -10.54 -26.51 15.07
CA GLN A 512 -11.79 -27.00 15.63
C GLN A 512 -11.86 -28.54 15.62
N GLU A 513 -11.45 -29.17 14.51
CA GLU A 513 -11.40 -30.64 14.43
C GLU A 513 -10.45 -31.22 15.47
N ALA A 514 -9.28 -30.59 15.66
CA ALA A 514 -8.33 -30.98 16.69
C ALA A 514 -8.91 -30.85 18.11
N LEU A 515 -9.58 -29.74 18.43
CA LEU A 515 -10.20 -29.56 19.75
C LEU A 515 -11.36 -30.55 19.97
N ILE A 516 -12.23 -30.77 18.98
CA ILE A 516 -13.31 -31.75 19.06
C ILE A 516 -12.75 -33.15 19.22
N GLN A 517 -11.68 -33.49 18.50
CA GLN A 517 -10.97 -34.75 18.66
C GLN A 517 -10.43 -34.90 20.08
N TRP A 518 -9.75 -33.88 20.63
CA TRP A 518 -9.25 -33.93 22.00
C TRP A 518 -10.40 -34.07 23.02
N LEU A 519 -11.50 -33.34 22.85
CA LEU A 519 -12.67 -33.45 23.73
C LEU A 519 -13.27 -34.86 23.72
N ASN A 520 -13.36 -35.49 22.54
CA ASN A 520 -13.80 -36.88 22.40
C ASN A 520 -12.79 -37.85 23.03
N GLU A 521 -11.49 -37.65 22.84
CA GLU A 521 -10.42 -38.46 23.46
C GLU A 521 -10.47 -38.42 25.00
N PHE A 522 -10.86 -37.28 25.59
CA PHE A 522 -11.02 -37.10 27.03
C PHE A 522 -12.45 -37.36 27.54
N ASN A 523 -13.35 -37.86 26.68
CA ASN A 523 -14.74 -38.18 27.01
C ASN A 523 -15.53 -36.99 27.62
N ARG A 524 -15.34 -35.79 27.06
CA ARG A 524 -15.98 -34.55 27.48
C ARG A 524 -16.96 -34.06 26.42
N GLU A 525 -18.25 -34.01 26.76
CA GLU A 525 -19.26 -33.39 25.90
C GLU A 525 -19.42 -31.91 26.26
N LEU A 526 -18.92 -31.02 25.39
CA LEU A 526 -19.03 -29.57 25.55
C LEU A 526 -19.65 -28.92 24.30
N PRO A 527 -20.51 -27.89 24.45
CA PRO A 527 -21.10 -27.20 23.32
C PRO A 527 -20.08 -26.27 22.66
N VAL A 528 -19.39 -26.76 21.62
CA VAL A 528 -18.36 -26.02 20.87
C VAL A 528 -18.89 -25.60 19.49
N GLN A 529 -18.71 -24.32 19.15
CA GLN A 529 -19.11 -23.77 17.86
C GLN A 529 -17.96 -23.03 17.16
N ALA A 530 -17.94 -23.15 15.83
CA ALA A 530 -16.97 -22.52 14.96
C ALA A 530 -17.26 -21.02 14.76
N HIS A 531 -16.21 -20.20 14.77
CA HIS A 531 -16.23 -18.83 14.29
C HIS A 531 -15.47 -18.72 12.96
N PHE A 532 -16.17 -18.30 11.89
CA PHE A 532 -15.55 -18.01 10.59
C PHE A 532 -15.03 -16.56 10.55
N THR A 533 -13.72 -16.40 10.63
CA THR A 533 -13.03 -15.12 10.42
C THR A 533 -12.98 -14.81 8.92
N THR A 534 -13.84 -13.90 8.46
CA THR A 534 -13.76 -13.34 7.10
C THR A 534 -12.82 -12.12 7.08
N SER A 535 -12.53 -11.56 5.90
CA SER A 535 -11.77 -10.31 5.70
C SER A 535 -12.33 -9.10 6.48
N ALA A 536 -13.52 -9.23 7.07
CA ALA A 536 -14.23 -8.23 7.87
C ALA A 536 -13.64 -7.95 9.27
N LYS A 537 -12.57 -8.64 9.71
CA LYS A 537 -11.96 -8.38 11.04
C LYS A 537 -11.43 -6.95 11.23
N HIS A 538 -11.01 -6.33 10.13
CA HIS A 538 -10.53 -4.93 10.09
C HIS A 538 -11.64 -3.94 9.71
N ASP A 539 -12.86 -4.44 9.52
CA ASP A 539 -13.99 -3.61 9.13
C ASP A 539 -14.34 -2.62 10.27
N PRO A 540 -14.47 -1.31 9.99
CA PRO A 540 -14.78 -0.30 11.00
C PRO A 540 -16.14 -0.48 11.68
N GLU A 541 -17.12 -1.07 10.98
CA GLU A 541 -18.51 -1.19 11.44
C GLU A 541 -18.78 -2.55 12.11
N ILE A 542 -18.13 -3.62 11.68
CA ILE A 542 -18.40 -4.99 12.18
C ILE A 542 -17.19 -5.73 12.77
N GLY A 543 -15.96 -5.21 12.60
CA GLY A 543 -14.72 -5.84 13.06
C GLY A 543 -14.29 -5.43 14.48
N LEU A 544 -13.03 -5.69 14.83
CA LEU A 544 -12.42 -5.25 16.10
C LEU A 544 -12.53 -3.74 16.38
N PRO A 545 -12.45 -2.83 15.39
CA PRO A 545 -12.71 -1.41 15.61
C PRO A 545 -14.11 -1.09 16.14
N SER A 546 -15.11 -1.92 15.82
CA SER A 546 -16.48 -1.73 16.35
C SER A 546 -16.56 -1.93 17.87
N MET A 547 -15.67 -2.75 18.46
CA MET A 547 -15.60 -2.93 19.91
C MET A 547 -15.09 -1.67 20.62
N ALA A 548 -14.27 -0.84 19.97
CA ALA A 548 -13.79 0.42 20.57
C ALA A 548 -14.94 1.39 20.87
N LEU A 549 -15.93 1.48 19.97
CA LEU A 549 -17.16 2.24 20.18
C LEU A 549 -18.00 1.69 21.33
N GLU A 550 -17.95 0.37 21.57
CA GLU A 550 -18.64 -0.25 22.71
C GLU A 550 -18.01 0.17 24.05
N PHE A 551 -16.69 0.28 24.12
CA PHE A 551 -16.00 0.82 25.31
C PHE A 551 -16.30 2.31 25.51
N GLU A 552 -16.26 3.11 24.45
CA GLU A 552 -16.62 4.53 24.51
C GLU A 552 -18.06 4.74 25.03
N ARG A 553 -19.00 3.90 24.58
CA ARG A 553 -20.40 3.90 25.04
C ARG A 553 -20.61 3.19 26.38
N LYS A 554 -19.53 2.77 27.07
CA LYS A 554 -19.57 2.05 28.35
C LYS A 554 -20.44 0.80 28.32
N LYS A 555 -20.53 0.12 27.17
CA LYS A 555 -21.30 -1.12 27.00
C LYS A 555 -20.67 -2.29 27.78
N TRP A 556 -19.35 -2.25 27.92
CA TRP A 556 -18.58 -3.23 28.68
C TRP A 556 -18.56 -2.91 30.18
N ILE A 557 -18.54 -3.96 30.99
CA ILE A 557 -18.29 -3.94 32.43
C ILE A 557 -17.10 -4.86 32.70
N ILE A 558 -16.05 -4.32 33.32
CA ILE A 558 -14.81 -5.06 33.61
C ILE A 558 -14.65 -5.20 35.13
N PRO A 559 -15.20 -6.26 35.75
CA PRO A 559 -15.06 -6.49 37.18
C PRO A 559 -13.63 -6.92 37.51
N MET A 560 -12.87 -6.10 38.24
CA MET A 560 -11.48 -6.37 38.62
C MET A 560 -11.33 -6.90 40.05
N GLY A 561 -12.42 -7.40 40.66
CA GLY A 561 -12.38 -7.85 42.05
C GLY A 561 -12.42 -6.69 43.05
N LYS A 562 -12.21 -7.00 44.34
CA LYS A 562 -12.44 -6.05 45.44
C LYS A 562 -11.31 -5.01 45.62
N LEU A 563 -10.15 -5.22 45.02
CA LEU A 563 -8.98 -4.37 45.18
C LEU A 563 -8.40 -3.99 43.81
N PRO A 564 -7.78 -2.80 43.68
CA PRO A 564 -6.97 -2.44 42.53
C PRO A 564 -5.84 -3.44 42.29
N HIS A 565 -5.55 -3.72 41.03
CA HIS A 565 -4.41 -4.54 40.63
C HIS A 565 -3.17 -3.66 40.46
N ASP A 566 -1.99 -4.19 40.84
CA ASP A 566 -0.72 -3.51 40.63
C ASP A 566 -0.39 -3.34 39.13
N VAL A 567 0.47 -2.36 38.83
CA VAL A 567 0.90 -2.02 37.46
C VAL A 567 1.54 -3.22 36.74
N ASP A 568 2.20 -4.11 37.49
CA ASP A 568 2.86 -5.32 36.96
C ASP A 568 2.00 -6.59 37.04
N CYS A 569 0.69 -6.46 37.29
CA CYS A 569 -0.21 -7.59 37.44
C CYS A 569 -0.33 -8.41 36.14
N LYS A 570 0.02 -9.70 36.21
CA LYS A 570 0.04 -10.61 35.05
C LYS A 570 -1.25 -11.42 34.86
N CYS A 571 -2.32 -11.09 35.58
CA CYS A 571 -3.59 -11.82 35.44
C CYS A 571 -4.19 -11.60 34.03
N GLY A 572 -5.00 -12.55 33.55
CA GLY A 572 -5.48 -12.50 32.16
C GLY A 572 -6.32 -11.27 31.82
N LYS A 573 -7.04 -10.66 32.78
CA LYS A 573 -7.78 -9.41 32.53
C LYS A 573 -6.88 -8.18 32.43
N CYS A 574 -5.85 -8.07 33.26
CA CYS A 574 -4.83 -7.03 33.10
C CYS A 574 -4.09 -7.21 31.78
N LYS A 575 -3.76 -8.45 31.42
CA LYS A 575 -3.13 -8.77 30.13
C LYS A 575 -4.03 -8.42 28.96
N TRP A 576 -5.33 -8.72 29.03
CA TRP A 576 -6.30 -8.34 28.01
C TRP A 576 -6.41 -6.83 27.82
N ILE A 577 -6.45 -6.06 28.90
CA ILE A 577 -6.45 -4.58 28.84
C ILE A 577 -5.16 -4.08 28.21
N GLU A 578 -4.01 -4.64 28.60
CA GLU A 578 -2.71 -4.33 28.00
C GLU A 578 -2.75 -4.60 26.48
N GLU A 579 -3.17 -5.80 26.05
CA GLU A 579 -3.30 -6.16 24.65
C GLU A 579 -4.27 -5.25 23.89
N LEU A 580 -5.43 -4.89 24.46
CA LEU A 580 -6.38 -3.94 23.87
C LEU A 580 -5.75 -2.56 23.66
N THR A 581 -5.07 -2.03 24.69
CA THR A 581 -4.42 -0.70 24.61
C THR A 581 -3.22 -0.70 23.67
N MET A 582 -2.61 -1.85 23.42
CA MET A 582 -1.52 -1.98 22.48
C MET A 582 -1.98 -2.39 21.08
N TYR A 583 -3.22 -2.86 20.89
CA TYR A 583 -3.70 -3.41 19.63
C TYR A 583 -3.78 -2.35 18.50
N PRO A 584 -3.34 -2.66 17.27
CA PRO A 584 -2.80 -3.94 16.77
C PRO A 584 -1.28 -4.12 16.94
N PHE A 585 -0.63 -3.26 17.73
CA PHE A 585 0.82 -3.12 17.83
C PHE A 585 1.46 -3.88 19.00
N GLY A 586 0.67 -4.55 19.84
CA GLY A 586 1.15 -5.36 20.96
C GLY A 586 1.93 -6.60 20.49
N GLU A 587 2.83 -7.11 21.34
CA GLU A 587 3.58 -8.34 21.05
C GLU A 587 2.66 -9.57 20.94
N THR A 588 1.51 -9.53 21.61
CA THR A 588 0.46 -10.55 21.60
C THR A 588 -0.91 -9.90 21.41
N SER A 589 -1.84 -10.64 20.84
CA SER A 589 -3.26 -10.25 20.72
C SER A 589 -4.21 -11.40 21.01
N ASP A 590 -3.71 -12.46 21.65
CA ASP A 590 -4.38 -13.75 21.76
C ASP A 590 -5.68 -13.61 22.59
N ILE A 591 -5.64 -12.86 23.69
CA ILE A 591 -6.82 -12.65 24.55
C ILE A 591 -7.80 -11.67 23.89
N VAL A 592 -7.29 -10.69 23.13
CA VAL A 592 -8.13 -9.80 22.31
C VAL A 592 -8.93 -10.61 21.28
N MET A 593 -8.29 -11.56 20.60
CA MET A 593 -8.95 -12.43 19.63
C MET A 593 -9.98 -13.36 20.30
N ALA A 594 -9.63 -14.00 21.42
CA ALA A 594 -10.56 -14.80 22.20
C ALA A 594 -11.81 -13.98 22.61
N SER A 595 -11.61 -12.73 23.08
CA SER A 595 -12.73 -11.83 23.43
C SER A 595 -13.58 -11.44 22.22
N TYR A 596 -12.97 -11.25 21.05
CA TYR A 596 -13.66 -10.93 19.81
C TYR A 596 -14.55 -12.09 19.33
N PHE A 597 -14.09 -13.33 19.43
CA PHE A 597 -14.88 -14.50 19.02
C PHE A 597 -16.15 -14.64 19.87
N ALA A 598 -16.03 -14.47 21.19
CA ALA A 598 -17.18 -14.48 22.09
C ALA A 598 -18.18 -13.37 21.74
N ARG A 599 -17.69 -12.14 21.52
CA ARG A 599 -18.52 -10.98 21.15
C ARG A 599 -19.24 -11.18 19.82
N GLU A 600 -18.54 -11.66 18.80
CA GLU A 600 -19.13 -11.84 17.48
C GLU A 600 -20.16 -12.97 17.46
N TYR A 601 -19.95 -14.02 18.25
CA TYR A 601 -20.95 -15.06 18.40
C TYR A 601 -22.27 -14.49 18.93
N TRP A 602 -22.22 -13.70 20.01
CA TRP A 602 -23.39 -12.98 20.55
C TRP A 602 -24.08 -12.13 19.48
N ARG A 603 -23.31 -11.29 18.77
CA ARG A 603 -23.84 -10.39 17.74
C ARG A 603 -24.53 -11.13 16.59
N LYS A 604 -23.93 -12.22 16.10
CA LYS A 604 -24.39 -12.93 14.90
C LYS A 604 -25.49 -13.95 15.15
N HIS A 605 -25.57 -14.55 16.33
CA HIS A 605 -26.44 -15.72 16.56
C HIS A 605 -27.53 -15.50 17.60
N ILE A 606 -27.37 -14.51 18.49
CA ILE A 606 -28.32 -14.28 19.57
C ILE A 606 -29.07 -12.96 19.38
N VAL A 607 -28.41 -11.88 18.95
CA VAL A 607 -29.10 -10.62 18.60
C VAL A 607 -29.93 -10.77 17.31
N SER A 608 -29.35 -11.34 16.25
CA SER A 608 -29.99 -11.45 14.93
C SER A 608 -31.21 -12.37 14.87
N LYS A 609 -31.35 -13.33 15.79
CA LYS A 609 -32.51 -14.25 15.83
C LYS A 609 -33.74 -13.63 16.47
N GLU A 610 -33.59 -12.57 17.26
CA GLU A 610 -34.69 -11.92 17.97
C GLU A 610 -35.27 -10.72 17.20
N ASP A 611 -34.46 -10.03 16.39
CA ASP A 611 -34.94 -8.94 15.50
C ASP A 611 -35.84 -9.46 14.36
N VAL A 612 -35.93 -10.78 14.13
CA VAL A 612 -36.87 -11.40 13.17
C VAL A 612 -38.26 -11.65 13.78
N LYS A 613 -38.46 -11.38 15.08
CA LYS A 613 -39.78 -11.54 15.75
C LYS A 613 -40.57 -10.25 15.93
N VAL A 614 -40.10 -9.11 15.41
CA VAL A 614 -40.85 -7.85 15.43
C VAL A 614 -41.19 -7.44 13.99
N ASP A 615 -42.10 -8.19 13.37
CA ASP A 615 -42.99 -7.73 12.30
C ASP A 615 -43.88 -8.90 11.82
N THR A 616 -44.73 -9.41 12.72
CA THR A 616 -46.02 -10.00 12.37
C THR A 616 -46.94 -9.90 13.58
N LEU A 617 -47.62 -8.77 13.69
CA LEU A 617 -49.04 -8.65 14.06
C LEU A 617 -49.52 -7.24 13.78
#